data_AF-A0A9E5R277-F1
#
_entry.id   AF-A0A9E5R277-F1
#
_cell.length_a   1.000
_cell.length_b   1.000
_cell.length_c   1.000
_cell.angle_alpha   90.00
_cell.angle_beta   90.00
_cell.angle_gamma   90.00
#
_symmetry.space_group_name_H-M   'P 1'
#
loop_
_entity.id
_entity.type
_entity.pdbx_description
1 polymer ?
#
loop_
_entity_poly.entity_id
_entity_poly.type
_entity_poly.pdbx_seq_one_letter_code
_entity_poly.pdbx_strand_id
1 'polypeptide(L)'
;MSVKSIVPPLPGKPVAQQAALDFATARTVAERFKVLSDPTRVRLLAALAERELCVTELTQILDMEQSAVSHQLRALRSSELVRNRRVGRQVYYSLNDHHIRDLLSSGLSYTQDV
;
A
#
# COMPACT_ATOMS: atom_id res chain seq x y z
N MET A 1 -24.54 -35.06 -4.91
CA MET A 1 -23.17 -34.98 -4.34
C MET A 1 -22.57 -33.67 -4.82
N SER A 2 -22.61 -32.61 -4.01
CA SER A 2 -21.98 -31.33 -4.36
C SER A 2 -20.61 -31.27 -3.72
N VAL A 3 -19.58 -31.22 -4.56
CA VAL A 3 -18.19 -30.97 -4.17
C VAL A 3 -18.16 -29.58 -3.55
N LYS A 4 -18.01 -29.50 -2.22
CA LYS A 4 -17.71 -28.24 -1.54
C LYS A 4 -16.33 -27.82 -2.02
N SER A 5 -16.27 -26.74 -2.80
CA SER A 5 -15.03 -26.07 -3.14
C SER A 5 -14.28 -25.77 -1.85
N ILE A 6 -13.17 -26.47 -1.63
CA ILE A 6 -12.24 -26.18 -0.54
C ILE A 6 -11.38 -25.02 -1.05
N VAL A 7 -11.84 -23.80 -0.77
CA VAL A 7 -10.97 -22.63 -0.86
C VAL A 7 -10.03 -22.73 0.34
N PRO A 8 -8.70 -22.76 0.15
CA PRO A 8 -7.75 -22.80 1.27
C PRO A 8 -7.96 -21.57 2.16
N PRO A 9 -7.93 -21.71 3.50
CA PRO A 9 -8.10 -20.60 4.40
C PRO A 9 -6.98 -19.58 4.20
N LEU A 10 -7.36 -18.32 3.95
CA LEU A 10 -6.41 -17.21 3.81
C LEU A 10 -5.51 -17.12 5.05
N PRO A 11 -4.17 -17.04 4.91
CA PRO A 11 -3.27 -16.85 6.03
C PRO A 11 -3.38 -15.41 6.54
N GLY A 12 -4.16 -15.24 7.60
CA GLY A 12 -4.43 -13.96 8.22
C GLY A 12 -5.78 -14.03 8.90
N LYS A 13 -5.90 -13.47 10.11
CA LYS A 13 -7.09 -13.59 10.96
C LYS A 13 -8.39 -13.42 10.13
N PRO A 14 -9.42 -14.27 10.36
CA PRO A 14 -10.63 -14.22 9.57
C PRO A 14 -11.28 -12.85 9.73
N VAL A 15 -11.39 -12.12 8.62
CA VAL A 15 -12.27 -10.93 8.49
C VAL A 15 -13.74 -11.29 8.81
N ALA A 16 -14.05 -12.59 8.90
CA ALA A 16 -15.38 -13.16 9.11
C ALA A 16 -15.85 -13.27 10.58
N GLN A 17 -15.29 -12.51 11.52
CA GLN A 17 -15.79 -12.51 12.91
C GLN A 17 -16.15 -11.13 13.46
N GLN A 18 -16.61 -10.24 12.59
CA GLN A 18 -17.52 -9.17 12.97
C GLN A 18 -18.76 -9.24 12.08
N ALA A 19 -19.94 -9.22 12.72
CA ALA A 19 -21.23 -9.05 12.06
C ALA A 19 -21.15 -7.93 11.00
N ALA A 20 -21.90 -8.10 9.90
CA ALA A 20 -22.01 -7.21 8.74
C ALA A 20 -21.39 -5.81 8.97
N LEU A 21 -20.26 -5.54 8.29
CA LEU A 21 -19.59 -4.24 8.35
C LEU A 21 -20.62 -3.14 8.09
N ASP A 22 -20.77 -2.19 9.01
CA ASP A 22 -21.70 -1.10 8.83
C ASP A 22 -21.22 -0.17 7.70
N PHE A 23 -22.16 0.53 7.06
CA PHE A 23 -21.86 1.33 5.87
C PHE A 23 -20.83 2.45 6.15
N ALA A 24 -20.82 3.02 7.36
CA ALA A 24 -19.88 4.09 7.70
C ALA A 24 -18.44 3.55 7.81
N THR A 25 -18.25 2.39 8.42
CA THR A 25 -16.94 1.72 8.44
C THR A 25 -16.54 1.28 7.04
N ALA A 26 -17.45 0.69 6.25
CA ALA A 26 -17.17 0.27 4.88
C ALA A 26 -16.73 1.44 4.00
N ARG A 27 -17.40 2.59 4.10
CA ARG A 27 -17.03 3.82 3.40
C ARG A 27 -15.64 4.31 3.80
N THR A 28 -15.33 4.28 5.10
CA THR A 28 -14.01 4.67 5.61
C THR A 28 -12.91 3.78 5.04
N VAL A 29 -13.11 2.45 5.04
CA VAL A 29 -12.16 1.49 4.47
C VAL A 29 -12.00 1.71 2.96
N ALA A 30 -13.11 1.90 2.23
CA ALA A 30 -13.08 2.15 0.79
C ALA A 30 -12.30 3.42 0.44
N GLU A 31 -12.48 4.52 1.18
CA GLU A 31 -11.70 5.75 0.96
C GLU A 31 -10.21 5.55 1.24
N ARG A 32 -9.83 4.70 2.20
CA ARG A 32 -8.42 4.33 2.40
C ARG A 32 -7.88 3.51 1.23
N PHE A 33 -8.64 2.53 0.73
CA PHE A 33 -8.25 1.72 -0.42
C PHE A 33 -8.19 2.49 -1.74
N LYS A 34 -9.01 3.54 -1.90
CA LYS A 34 -8.95 4.44 -3.06
C LYS A 34 -7.58 5.13 -3.22
N VAL A 35 -6.82 5.25 -2.13
CA VAL A 35 -5.44 5.75 -2.22
C VAL A 35 -4.49 4.71 -2.82
N LEU A 36 -4.78 3.44 -2.59
CA LEU A 36 -4.01 2.30 -3.09
C LEU A 36 -4.45 1.84 -4.49
N SER A 37 -5.55 2.37 -5.03
CA SER A 37 -6.08 1.95 -6.33
C SER A 37 -5.37 2.58 -7.55
N ASP A 38 -4.32 3.38 -7.34
CA ASP A 38 -3.55 4.00 -8.42
C ASP A 38 -2.21 3.26 -8.63
N PRO A 39 -1.90 2.83 -9.87
CA PRO A 39 -0.69 2.06 -10.16
C PRO A 39 0.62 2.77 -9.77
N THR A 40 0.68 4.10 -9.94
CA THR A 40 1.89 4.88 -9.64
C THR A 40 2.15 4.90 -8.13
N ARG A 41 1.10 5.12 -7.34
CA ARG A 41 1.15 5.06 -5.87
C ARG A 41 1.52 3.66 -5.39
N VAL A 42 0.97 2.60 -5.98
CA VAL A 42 1.36 1.21 -5.63
C VAL A 42 2.83 0.96 -5.92
N ARG A 43 3.35 1.39 -7.07
CA ARG A 43 4.79 1.26 -7.41
C ARG A 43 5.69 2.02 -6.42
N LEU A 44 5.31 3.23 -6.02
CA LEU A 44 6.01 4.01 -4.99
C LEU A 44 6.03 3.29 -3.64
N LEU A 45 4.87 2.80 -3.19
CA LEU A 45 4.76 2.10 -1.92
C LEU A 45 5.52 0.77 -1.93
N ALA A 46 5.53 0.05 -3.06
CA ALA A 46 6.32 -1.17 -3.22
C ALA A 46 7.82 -0.90 -3.09
N ALA A 47 8.34 0.14 -3.75
CA ALA A 47 9.75 0.54 -3.59
C ALA A 47 10.08 0.90 -2.13
N LEU A 48 9.19 1.65 -1.46
CA LEU A 48 9.34 2.02 -0.05
C LEU A 48 9.14 0.86 0.93
N ALA A 49 8.56 -0.26 0.48
CA ALA A 49 8.38 -1.45 1.30
C ALA A 49 9.69 -2.20 1.54
N GLU A 50 10.62 -2.15 0.58
CA GLU A 50 11.95 -2.76 0.69
C GLU A 50 12.84 -2.01 1.68
N ARG A 51 12.91 -0.69 1.54
CA ARG A 51 13.69 0.20 2.41
C ARG A 51 13.22 1.64 2.28
N GLU A 52 13.72 2.49 3.16
CA GLU A 52 13.57 3.93 2.99
C GLU A 52 14.38 4.46 1.81
N LEU A 53 13.80 5.43 1.09
CA LEU A 53 14.34 5.97 -0.15
C LEU A 53 14.16 7.49 -0.17
N CYS A 54 15.13 8.21 -0.74
CA CYS A 54 14.96 9.62 -1.06
C CYS A 54 14.29 9.81 -2.43
N VAL A 55 13.85 11.05 -2.72
CA VAL A 55 13.17 11.37 -3.98
C VAL A 55 14.03 10.99 -5.20
N THR A 56 15.35 11.24 -5.15
CA THR A 56 16.27 10.92 -6.25
C THR A 56 16.35 9.43 -6.53
N GLU A 57 16.40 8.60 -5.49
CA GLU A 57 16.40 7.14 -5.67
C GLU A 57 15.06 6.67 -6.26
N LEU A 58 13.94 7.21 -5.78
CA LEU A 58 12.61 6.87 -6.30
C LEU A 58 12.45 7.27 -7.78
N THR A 59 12.98 8.41 -8.19
CA THR A 59 12.96 8.82 -9.61
C THR A 59 13.74 7.86 -10.50
N GLN A 60 14.86 7.33 -10.01
CA GLN A 60 15.70 6.37 -10.74
C GLN A 60 15.04 4.99 -10.81
N ILE A 61 14.50 4.50 -9.69
CA ILE A 61 13.84 3.17 -9.62
C ILE A 61 12.58 3.13 -10.49
N LEU A 62 11.81 4.22 -10.48
CA LEU A 62 10.49 4.25 -11.14
C LEU A 62 10.54 4.77 -12.58
N ASP A 63 11.69 5.30 -13.01
CA ASP A 63 11.88 6.01 -14.27
C ASP A 63 10.85 7.14 -14.44
N MET A 64 10.83 8.04 -13.45
CA MET A 64 9.86 9.12 -13.36
C MET A 64 10.53 10.45 -13.03
N GLU A 65 9.95 11.55 -13.52
CA GLU A 65 10.41 12.88 -13.17
C GLU A 65 10.25 13.20 -11.68
N GLN A 66 11.18 13.99 -11.14
CA GLN A 66 11.21 14.39 -9.74
C GLN A 66 9.95 15.15 -9.29
N SER A 67 9.38 15.96 -10.18
CA SER A 67 8.13 16.70 -9.96
C SER A 67 6.96 15.73 -9.71
N ALA A 68 6.83 14.70 -10.56
CA ALA A 68 5.80 13.68 -10.47
C ALA A 68 5.94 12.86 -9.18
N VAL A 69 7.15 12.36 -8.88
CA VAL A 69 7.41 11.61 -7.65
C VAL A 69 7.10 12.45 -6.41
N SER A 70 7.54 13.72 -6.38
CA SER A 70 7.29 14.61 -5.24
C SER A 70 5.79 14.89 -5.05
N HIS A 71 5.05 15.06 -6.14
CA HIS A 71 3.60 15.25 -6.10
C HIS A 71 2.89 14.02 -5.53
N GLN A 72 3.23 12.82 -6.00
CA GLN A 72 2.66 11.57 -5.51
C GLN A 72 3.01 11.31 -4.03
N LEU A 73 4.26 11.56 -3.62
CA LEU A 73 4.68 11.46 -2.22
C LEU A 73 3.93 12.43 -1.32
N ARG A 74 3.59 13.63 -1.81
CA ARG A 74 2.76 14.58 -1.06
C ARG A 74 1.36 14.02 -0.84
N ALA A 75 0.74 13.45 -1.87
CA ALA A 75 -0.57 12.81 -1.75
C ALA A 75 -0.54 11.62 -0.78
N LEU A 76 0.45 10.73 -0.92
CA LEU A 76 0.64 9.57 -0.04
C LEU A 76 0.85 9.98 1.43
N ARG A 77 1.57 11.09 1.66
CA ARG A 77 1.79 11.62 3.02
C ARG A 77 0.50 12.21 3.60
N SER A 78 -0.28 12.94 2.81
CA SER A 78 -1.58 13.46 3.24
C SER A 78 -2.57 12.34 3.58
N SER A 79 -2.41 11.16 2.99
CA SER A 79 -3.19 9.96 3.29
C SER A 79 -2.56 9.07 4.38
N GLU A 80 -1.51 9.55 5.05
CA GLU A 80 -0.82 8.84 6.13
C GLU A 80 -0.27 7.45 5.72
N LEU A 81 0.00 7.24 4.43
CA LEU A 81 0.58 5.98 3.94
C LEU A 81 2.10 5.98 4.02
N VAL A 82 2.71 7.16 3.93
CA VAL A 82 4.15 7.34 4.05
C VAL A 82 4.48 8.42 5.06
N ARG A 83 5.62 8.25 5.70
CA ARG A 83 6.24 9.25 6.56
C ARG A 83 7.58 9.66 5.97
N ASN A 84 8.09 10.79 6.42
CA ASN A 84 9.41 11.24 6.01
C ASN A 84 10.28 11.61 7.21
N ARG A 85 11.59 11.53 7.02
CA ARG A 85 12.59 12.01 7.96
C ARG A 85 13.68 12.75 7.19
N ARG A 86 14.28 13.74 7.83
CA ARG A 86 15.36 14.52 7.23
C ARG A 86 16.71 14.07 7.79
N VAL A 87 17.67 13.82 6.90
CA VAL A 87 19.06 13.49 7.24
C VAL A 87 19.95 14.48 6.51
N GLY A 88 20.50 15.44 7.25
CA GLY A 88 21.24 16.56 6.67
C GLY A 88 20.41 17.33 5.64
N ARG A 89 20.83 17.32 4.38
CA ARG A 89 20.15 18.00 3.27
C ARG A 89 19.11 17.15 2.54
N GLN A 90 19.07 15.84 2.80
CA GLN A 90 18.18 14.90 2.10
C GLN A 90 16.95 14.56 2.95
N VAL A 91 15.84 14.28 2.26
CA VAL A 91 14.60 13.77 2.86
C VAL A 91 14.39 12.34 2.40
N TYR A 92 14.24 11.44 3.37
CA TYR A 92 13.99 10.02 3.15
C TYR A 92 12.54 9.71 3.50
N TYR A 93 11.92 8.86 2.70
CA TYR A 93 10.54 8.40 2.86
C TYR A 93 10.54 6.94 3.29
N SER A 94 9.55 6.56 4.09
CA SER A 94 9.28 5.17 4.48
C SER A 94 7.77 4.96 4.61
N LEU A 95 7.32 3.70 4.56
CA LEU A 95 5.94 3.37 4.89
C LEU A 95 5.61 3.82 6.32
N ASN A 96 4.39 4.31 6.52
CA ASN A 96 3.97 4.81 7.82
C ASN A 96 3.80 3.68 8.85
N ASP A 97 3.28 2.53 8.42
CA ASP A 97 2.99 1.37 9.30
C ASP A 97 3.12 0.02 8.58
N HIS A 98 3.33 -1.05 9.34
CA HIS A 98 3.47 -2.43 8.88
C HIS A 98 2.24 -2.97 8.14
N HIS A 99 1.04 -2.54 8.54
CA HIS A 99 -0.21 -2.94 7.86
C HIS A 99 -0.21 -2.67 6.35
N ILE A 100 0.47 -1.60 5.90
CA ILE A 100 0.56 -1.25 4.47
C ILE A 100 1.43 -2.27 3.73
N ARG A 101 2.54 -2.68 4.36
CA ARG A 101 3.43 -3.72 3.81
C ARG A 101 2.69 -5.05 3.68
N ASP A 102 1.94 -5.44 4.71
CA ASP A 102 1.17 -6.68 4.71
C ASP A 102 0.10 -6.68 3.61
N LEU A 103 -0.59 -5.55 3.43
CA LEU A 103 -1.57 -5.38 2.37
C LEU A 103 -0.96 -5.47 0.96
N LEU A 104 0.20 -4.83 0.74
CA LEU A 104 0.92 -4.93 -0.53
C LEU A 104 1.37 -6.37 -0.81
N SER A 105 1.90 -7.06 0.20
CA SER A 105 2.34 -8.46 0.06
C SER A 105 1.18 -9.40 -0.28
N SER A 106 0.02 -9.17 0.35
CA SER A 106 -1.21 -9.93 0.07
C SER A 106 -1.73 -9.66 -1.34
N GLY A 107 -1.72 -8.39 -1.77
CA GLY A 107 -2.13 -8.00 -3.12
C GLY A 107 -1.21 -8.57 -4.21
N LEU A 108 0.10 -8.60 -3.98
CA LEU A 108 1.06 -9.21 -4.91
C LEU A 108 0.85 -10.72 -5.03
N SER A 109 0.64 -11.41 -3.90
CA SER A 109 0.36 -12.85 -3.89
C SER A 109 -0.90 -13.17 -4.71
N TYR A 110 -1.96 -12.36 -4.55
CA TYR A 110 -3.19 -12.49 -5.32
C TYR A 110 -3.00 -12.37 -6.85
N THR A 111 -2.07 -11.52 -7.30
CA THR A 111 -1.76 -11.41 -8.74
C THR A 111 -0.97 -12.58 -9.31
N GLN A 112 -0.27 -13.34 -8.46
CA GLN A 112 0.53 -14.50 -8.87
C GLN A 112 -0.28 -15.81 -8.93
N ASP A 113 -1.49 -15.81 -8.40
CA ASP A 113 -2.42 -16.96 -8.41
C ASP A 113 -3.29 -17.03 -9.70
N VAL A 114 -2.87 -16.38 -10.80
CA VAL A 114 -3.58 -16.37 -12.11
C VAL A 114 -2.76 -17.05 -13.19
#